data_AF-A0AAW5JWK7-F1
#
_entry.id   AF-A0AAW5JWK7-F1
#
_cell.length_a   1.000
_cell.length_b   1.000
_cell.length_c   1.000
_cell.angle_alpha   90.00
_cell.angle_beta   90.00
_cell.angle_gamma   90.00
#
_symmetry.space_group_name_H-M   'P 1'
#
loop_
_entity.id
_entity.type
_entity.pdbx_description
1 polymer ?
#
loop_
_entity_poly.entity_id
_entity_poly.type
_entity_poly.pdbx_seq_one_letter_code
_entity_poly.pdbx_strand_id
1 'polypeptide(L)'
;MSNGDRKRRKWGCVVARKDADGRIVSWQARYQSPVNPRQRIYRRFGLEFQTEAYRWLDEEHALVIDHKKGIRRWTHPSARTMHGRVLFSSYATRFVANLRKKDGSELSGRSKRIQKAALDKLLPWFGETPMCDVTEEFVNEWYAKACDEVRPSALEHAVWLLKRVMRAATERQPDGEPPLLSSNPCNLVTSVFRQINLRVVTS
;
A
#
# COMPACT_ATOMS: atom_id res chain seq x y z
N MET A 1 35.55 2.38 28.45
CA MET A 1 34.27 2.11 27.76
C MET A 1 34.52 2.13 26.25
N SER A 2 34.49 0.95 25.64
CA SER A 2 34.92 0.70 24.26
C SER A 2 33.98 1.38 23.26
N ASN A 3 34.46 2.44 22.60
CA ASN A 3 33.75 3.07 21.49
C ASN A 3 33.95 2.18 20.26
N GLY A 4 33.22 1.06 20.21
CA GLY A 4 33.34 0.06 19.15
C GLY A 4 33.23 0.70 17.77
N ASP A 5 34.18 0.37 16.90
CA ASP A 5 34.28 0.76 15.50
C ASP A 5 32.95 0.59 14.75
N ARG A 6 32.09 1.62 14.79
CA ARG A 6 30.93 1.70 13.91
C ARG A 6 31.43 2.15 12.55
N LYS A 7 31.77 1.16 11.72
CA LYS A 7 32.11 1.29 10.29
C LYS A 7 31.26 2.39 9.66
N ARG A 8 31.87 3.55 9.40
CA ARG A 8 31.16 4.74 8.93
C ARG A 8 30.52 4.40 7.59
N ARG A 9 29.18 4.47 7.51
CA ARG A 9 28.45 4.19 6.26
C ARG A 9 28.92 5.14 5.16
N LYS A 10 29.08 4.62 3.95
CA LYS A 10 29.45 5.40 2.76
C LYS A 10 28.34 6.35 2.29
N TRP A 11 27.08 6.05 2.64
CA TRP A 11 25.91 6.83 2.23
C TRP A 11 24.91 6.96 3.38
N GLY A 12 24.34 8.16 3.52
CA GLY A 12 23.42 8.50 4.61
C GLY A 12 24.05 8.33 6.01
N CYS A 13 23.26 8.56 7.05
CA CYS A 13 23.65 8.23 8.42
C CYS A 13 22.42 8.03 9.32
N VAL A 14 22.55 7.14 10.30
CA VAL A 14 21.61 7.03 11.43
C VAL A 14 22.26 7.69 12.64
N VAL A 15 21.54 8.60 13.27
CA VAL A 15 22.01 9.40 14.40
C VAL A 15 21.13 9.12 15.62
N ALA A 16 21.75 8.81 16.75
CA ALA A 16 21.05 8.75 18.03
C ALA A 16 20.59 10.15 18.44
N ARG A 17 19.31 10.31 18.77
CA ARG A 17 18.81 11.50 19.46
C ARG A 17 18.77 11.21 20.94
N LYS A 18 19.29 12.14 21.72
CA LYS A 18 19.38 12.03 23.18
C LYS A 18 18.48 13.06 23.86
N ASP A 19 17.98 12.72 25.03
CA ASP A 19 17.34 13.68 25.95
C ASP A 19 18.38 14.53 26.69
N ALA A 20 17.90 15.37 27.62
CA ALA A 20 18.74 16.21 28.46
C ALA A 20 19.69 15.40 29.37
N ASP A 21 19.28 14.19 29.76
CA ASP A 21 20.07 13.26 30.58
C ASP A 21 21.08 12.45 29.77
N GLY A 22 21.13 12.64 28.45
CA GLY A 22 22.05 11.97 27.53
C GLY A 22 21.62 10.54 27.15
N ARG A 23 20.43 10.09 27.55
CA ARG A 23 19.85 8.79 27.17
C ARG A 23 19.30 8.87 25.76
N ILE A 24 19.46 7.79 25.00
CA ILE A 24 18.92 7.74 23.63
C ILE A 24 17.41 7.59 23.72
N VAL A 25 16.68 8.47 23.03
CA VAL A 25 15.20 8.46 22.99
C VAL A 25 14.64 8.09 21.63
N SER A 26 15.44 8.20 20.57
CA SER A 26 15.04 7.86 19.20
C SER A 26 16.23 7.76 18.26
N TRP A 27 16.02 7.12 17.11
CA TRP A 27 16.97 7.09 16.01
C TRP A 27 16.49 7.98 14.86
N GLN A 28 17.39 8.76 14.29
CA GLN A 28 17.11 9.56 13.09
C GLN A 28 17.99 9.10 11.94
N ALA A 29 17.36 8.48 10.94
CA ALA A 29 17.99 8.22 9.67
C ALA A 29 17.91 9.47 8.79
N ARG A 30 19.00 9.83 8.10
CA ARG A 30 19.04 11.00 7.22
C ARG A 30 20.00 10.83 6.03
N TYR A 31 19.65 11.44 4.90
CA TYR A 31 20.46 11.47 3.69
C TYR A 31 20.24 12.77 2.90
N GLN A 32 21.06 13.01 1.88
CA GLN A 32 20.98 14.20 1.03
C GLN A 32 20.00 13.96 -0.13
N SER A 33 19.04 14.86 -0.35
CA SER A 33 18.10 14.74 -1.46
C SER A 33 18.84 14.66 -2.81
N PRO A 34 18.48 13.71 -3.69
CA PRO A 34 19.13 13.57 -5.00
C PRO A 34 18.69 14.63 -6.00
N VAL A 35 17.57 15.32 -5.74
CA VAL A 35 17.01 16.38 -6.61
C VAL A 35 17.31 17.78 -6.11
N ASN A 36 17.48 17.95 -4.79
CA ASN A 36 17.80 19.25 -4.18
C ASN A 36 18.97 19.10 -3.19
N PRO A 37 20.21 19.42 -3.59
CA PRO A 37 21.39 19.31 -2.74
C PRO A 37 21.39 20.21 -1.48
N ARG A 38 20.46 21.16 -1.36
CA ARG A 38 20.29 21.97 -0.14
C ARG A 38 19.32 21.31 0.86
N GLN A 39 18.52 20.33 0.43
CA GLN A 39 17.49 19.69 1.24
C GLN A 39 17.98 18.37 1.84
N ARG A 40 18.01 18.30 3.18
CA ARG A 40 18.26 17.04 3.89
C ARG A 40 16.95 16.31 4.13
N ILE A 41 16.94 15.03 3.81
CA ILE A 41 15.82 14.12 4.04
C ILE A 41 16.09 13.37 5.34
N TYR A 42 15.10 13.25 6.20
CA TYR A 42 15.22 12.46 7.43
C TYR A 42 13.91 11.77 7.80
N ARG A 43 14.04 10.66 8.54
CA ARG A 43 12.94 9.93 9.19
C ARG A 43 13.35 9.56 10.61
N ARG A 44 12.41 9.67 11.54
CA ARG A 44 12.59 9.30 12.95
C ARG A 44 12.02 7.90 13.22
N PHE A 45 12.65 7.19 14.13
CA PHE A 45 12.34 5.83 14.55
C PHE A 45 12.39 5.77 16.08
N GLY A 46 11.55 4.93 16.68
CA GLY A 46 11.55 4.66 18.12
C GLY A 46 12.89 4.07 18.60
N LEU A 47 13.07 4.00 19.91
CA LEU A 47 14.33 3.57 20.53
C LEU A 47 14.73 2.13 20.13
N GLU A 48 13.73 1.26 20.06
CA GLU A 48 13.81 -0.15 19.69
C GLU A 48 14.05 -0.38 18.19
N PHE A 49 13.80 0.63 17.35
CA PHE A 49 13.77 0.49 15.89
C PHE A 49 15.07 0.94 15.19
N GLN A 50 16.23 0.64 15.80
CA GLN A 50 17.53 1.03 15.23
C GLN A 50 17.80 0.32 13.89
N THR A 51 17.49 -0.98 13.83
CA THR A 51 17.72 -1.82 12.65
C THR A 51 16.88 -1.34 11.47
N GLU A 52 15.64 -0.97 11.74
CA GLU A 52 14.66 -0.42 10.79
C GLU A 52 15.11 0.93 10.26
N ALA A 53 15.74 1.76 11.11
CA ALA A 53 16.33 3.02 10.68
C ALA A 53 17.45 2.80 9.64
N TYR A 54 18.28 1.76 9.84
CA TYR A 54 19.30 1.38 8.88
C TYR A 54 18.73 0.76 7.60
N ARG A 55 17.74 -0.13 7.73
CA ARG A 55 17.05 -0.76 6.61
C ARG A 55 16.38 0.27 5.71
N TRP A 56 15.68 1.24 6.31
CA TRP A 56 15.07 2.34 5.58
C TRP A 56 16.10 3.15 4.79
N LEU A 57 17.30 3.42 5.33
CA LEU A 57 18.35 4.09 4.54
C LEU A 57 18.82 3.24 3.36
N ASP A 58 18.90 1.93 3.50
CA ASP A 58 19.34 1.06 2.40
C ASP A 58 18.30 1.05 1.27
N GLU A 59 17.01 0.99 1.63
CA GLU A 59 15.88 1.13 0.70
C GLU A 59 15.92 2.50 -0.02
N GLU A 60 16.14 3.59 0.72
CA GLU A 60 16.26 4.94 0.14
C GLU A 60 17.47 5.07 -0.80
N HIS A 61 18.60 4.45 -0.44
CA HIS A 61 19.80 4.49 -1.26
C HIS A 61 19.56 3.79 -2.61
N ALA A 62 18.88 2.64 -2.60
CA ALA A 62 18.50 1.92 -3.82
C ALA A 62 17.63 2.81 -4.74
N LEU A 63 16.64 3.51 -4.17
CA LEU A 63 15.78 4.42 -4.95
C LEU A 63 16.57 5.62 -5.53
N VAL A 64 17.56 6.12 -4.81
CA VAL A 64 18.46 7.17 -5.34
C VAL A 64 19.34 6.64 -6.46
N ILE A 65 19.84 5.41 -6.35
CA ILE A 65 20.63 4.76 -7.41
C ILE A 65 19.77 4.59 -8.67
N ASP A 66 18.55 4.05 -8.55
CA ASP A 66 17.63 3.86 -9.68
C ASP A 66 17.30 5.18 -10.38
N HIS A 67 17.14 6.25 -9.61
CA HIS A 67 16.93 7.59 -10.15
C HIS A 67 18.13 8.11 -10.93
N LYS A 68 19.34 7.95 -10.39
CA LYS A 68 20.57 8.32 -11.10
C LYS A 68 20.79 7.51 -12.37
N LYS A 69 20.35 6.25 -12.39
CA LYS A 69 20.38 5.37 -13.57
C LYS A 69 19.25 5.65 -14.57
N GLY A 70 18.33 6.57 -14.27
CA GLY A 70 17.18 6.86 -15.12
C GLY A 70 16.11 5.75 -15.15
N ILE A 71 16.21 4.73 -14.28
CA ILE A 71 15.27 3.60 -14.22
C ILE A 71 13.92 4.06 -13.65
N ARG A 72 13.95 4.91 -12.63
CA ARG A 72 12.76 5.40 -11.92
C ARG A 72 12.99 6.79 -11.36
N ARG A 73 12.03 7.71 -11.52
CA ARG A 73 12.10 9.03 -10.88
C ARG A 73 12.07 8.90 -9.36
N TRP A 74 13.05 9.50 -8.67
CA TRP A 74 13.02 9.58 -7.21
C TRP A 74 11.85 10.46 -6.76
N THR A 75 11.11 9.98 -5.76
CA THR A 75 9.98 10.68 -5.14
C THR A 75 10.32 10.91 -3.67
N HIS A 76 9.95 12.06 -3.11
CA HIS A 76 10.22 12.36 -1.70
C HIS A 76 9.56 11.32 -0.77
N PRO A 77 10.20 10.86 0.32
CA PRO A 77 9.61 9.85 1.22
C PRO A 77 8.23 10.24 1.73
N SER A 78 8.03 11.49 2.14
CA SER A 78 6.71 11.96 2.63
C SER A 78 5.60 11.87 1.58
N ALA A 79 5.91 12.04 0.29
CA ALA A 79 4.94 11.82 -0.77
C ALA A 79 4.63 10.32 -0.88
N ARG A 80 5.65 9.46 -0.80
CA ARG A 80 5.50 7.99 -0.77
C ARG A 80 4.69 7.48 0.44
N THR A 81 4.92 8.05 1.62
CA THR A 81 4.18 7.70 2.84
C THR A 81 2.73 8.17 2.77
N MET A 82 2.42 9.24 2.03
CA MET A 82 1.04 9.69 1.78
C MET A 82 0.28 8.73 0.85
N HIS A 83 0.94 8.14 -0.16
CA HIS A 83 0.28 7.20 -1.08
C HIS A 83 -0.20 5.91 -0.36
N GLY A 84 0.57 5.39 0.60
CA GLY A 84 0.11 4.27 1.45
C GLY A 84 -1.01 4.65 2.42
N ARG A 85 -1.08 5.93 2.82
CA ARG A 85 -2.08 6.45 3.76
C ARG A 85 -3.42 6.86 3.14
N VAL A 86 -3.59 6.65 1.83
CA VAL A 86 -4.89 6.86 1.19
C VAL A 86 -5.89 5.92 1.84
N LEU A 87 -7.02 6.46 2.31
CA LEU A 87 -8.09 5.64 2.88
C LEU A 87 -8.64 4.68 1.82
N PHE A 88 -8.94 3.46 2.24
CA PHE A 88 -9.57 2.47 1.37
C PHE A 88 -10.86 3.01 0.75
N SER A 89 -11.69 3.72 1.51
CA SER A 89 -12.94 4.35 1.00
C SER A 89 -12.69 5.25 -0.21
N SER A 90 -11.76 6.19 -0.10
CA SER A 90 -11.38 7.11 -1.17
C SER A 90 -10.86 6.37 -2.40
N TYR A 91 -9.96 5.40 -2.19
CA TYR A 91 -9.36 4.64 -3.27
C TYR A 91 -10.38 3.75 -4.00
N ALA A 92 -11.13 2.93 -3.24
CA ALA A 92 -12.08 1.96 -3.75
C ALA A 92 -13.26 2.63 -4.46
N THR A 93 -13.75 3.77 -3.95
CA THR A 93 -14.83 4.54 -4.60
C THR A 93 -14.39 5.05 -5.97
N ARG A 94 -13.18 5.62 -6.06
CA ARG A 94 -12.61 6.08 -7.33
C ARG A 94 -12.38 4.90 -8.29
N PHE A 95 -11.89 3.78 -7.78
CA PHE A 95 -11.70 2.56 -8.58
C PHE A 95 -13.02 2.06 -9.19
N VAL A 96 -14.09 1.96 -8.39
CA VAL A 96 -15.41 1.51 -8.85
C VAL A 96 -16.01 2.47 -9.87
N ALA A 97 -15.87 3.78 -9.68
CA ALA A 97 -16.35 4.79 -10.63
C ALA A 97 -15.65 4.70 -12.00
N ASN A 98 -14.35 4.44 -11.97
CA ASN A 98 -13.51 4.33 -13.18
C ASN A 98 -13.46 2.92 -13.76
N LEU A 99 -14.20 1.98 -13.19
CA LEU A 99 -14.20 0.59 -13.63
C LEU A 99 -14.74 0.46 -15.06
N ARG A 100 -13.99 -0.22 -15.91
CA ARG A 100 -14.34 -0.50 -17.31
C ARG A 100 -14.32 -2.00 -17.59
N LYS A 101 -14.98 -2.41 -18.67
CA LYS A 101 -14.86 -3.76 -19.22
C LYS A 101 -13.45 -3.97 -19.81
N LYS A 102 -13.12 -5.23 -20.14
CA LYS A 102 -11.84 -5.58 -20.79
C LYS A 102 -11.63 -4.87 -22.13
N ASP A 103 -12.70 -4.62 -22.87
CA ASP A 103 -12.71 -3.89 -24.15
C ASP A 103 -12.61 -2.36 -23.97
N GLY A 104 -12.50 -1.86 -22.74
CA GLY A 104 -12.45 -0.43 -22.42
C GLY A 104 -13.83 0.24 -22.35
N SER A 105 -14.90 -0.43 -22.77
CA SER A 105 -16.26 0.13 -22.73
C SER A 105 -16.78 0.26 -21.29
N GLU A 106 -17.79 1.12 -21.14
CA GLU A 106 -18.45 1.28 -19.85
C GLU A 106 -19.20 0.02 -19.40
N LEU A 107 -19.24 -0.18 -18.08
CA LEU A 107 -20.10 -1.20 -17.49
C LEU A 107 -21.58 -0.87 -17.71
N SER A 108 -22.41 -1.90 -17.90
CA SER A 108 -23.86 -1.72 -17.94
C SER A 108 -24.38 -1.17 -16.61
N GLY A 109 -25.55 -0.51 -16.62
CA GLY A 109 -26.17 0.02 -15.40
C GLY A 109 -26.38 -1.05 -14.32
N ARG A 110 -26.75 -2.28 -14.72
CA ARG A 110 -26.87 -3.42 -13.82
C ARG A 110 -25.52 -3.77 -13.17
N SER A 111 -24.45 -3.87 -13.96
CA SER A 111 -23.12 -4.18 -13.44
C SER A 111 -22.59 -3.08 -12.52
N LYS A 112 -22.80 -1.79 -12.85
CA LYS A 112 -22.45 -0.66 -11.97
C LYS A 112 -23.15 -0.78 -10.60
N ARG A 113 -24.44 -1.13 -10.57
CA ARG A 113 -25.20 -1.34 -9.31
C ARG A 113 -24.64 -2.51 -8.48
N ILE A 114 -24.26 -3.62 -9.11
CA ILE A 114 -23.66 -4.77 -8.41
C ILE A 114 -22.33 -4.37 -7.75
N GLN A 115 -21.47 -3.64 -8.48
CA GLN A 115 -20.18 -3.20 -7.93
C GLN A 115 -20.37 -2.19 -6.78
N LYS A 116 -21.35 -1.28 -6.89
CA LYS A 116 -21.69 -0.37 -5.79
C LYS A 116 -22.19 -1.13 -4.56
N ALA A 117 -23.11 -2.06 -4.73
CA ALA A 117 -23.63 -2.87 -3.62
C ALA A 117 -22.53 -3.71 -2.94
N ALA A 118 -21.56 -4.21 -3.71
CA ALA A 118 -20.39 -4.88 -3.17
C ALA A 118 -19.48 -3.91 -2.38
N LEU A 119 -19.25 -2.70 -2.89
CA LEU A 119 -18.49 -1.67 -2.18
C LEU A 119 -19.16 -1.28 -0.86
N ASP A 120 -20.48 -1.11 -0.86
CA ASP A 120 -21.26 -0.77 0.33
C ASP A 120 -21.12 -1.81 1.47
N LYS A 121 -20.74 -3.06 1.16
CA LYS A 121 -20.42 -4.09 2.16
C LYS A 121 -19.00 -3.99 2.71
N LEU A 122 -18.07 -3.40 1.96
CA LEU A 122 -16.67 -3.23 2.37
C LEU A 122 -16.50 -1.96 3.21
N LEU A 123 -17.22 -0.88 2.90
CA LEU A 123 -17.02 0.42 3.54
C LEU A 123 -17.15 0.42 5.07
N PRO A 124 -18.09 -0.30 5.72
CA PRO A 124 -18.20 -0.28 7.18
C PRO A 124 -16.98 -0.83 7.93
N TRP A 125 -16.21 -1.73 7.30
CA TRP A 125 -15.03 -2.34 7.93
C TRP A 125 -13.72 -1.70 7.45
N PHE A 126 -13.60 -1.47 6.14
CA PHE A 126 -12.35 -1.00 5.55
C PHE A 126 -12.30 0.52 5.39
N GLY A 127 -13.43 1.23 5.43
CA GLY A 127 -13.54 2.58 4.89
C GLY A 127 -12.55 3.60 5.47
N GLU A 128 -12.32 3.56 6.77
CA GLU A 128 -11.39 4.44 7.49
C GLU A 128 -9.97 3.85 7.60
N THR A 129 -9.76 2.63 7.11
CA THR A 129 -8.46 1.97 7.12
C THR A 129 -7.61 2.53 5.99
N PRO A 130 -6.39 3.03 6.27
CA PRO A 130 -5.43 3.35 5.23
C PRO A 130 -5.08 2.12 4.41
N MET A 131 -4.92 2.26 3.09
CA MET A 131 -4.61 1.14 2.19
C MET A 131 -3.40 0.33 2.68
N CYS A 132 -2.35 0.99 3.18
CA CYS A 132 -1.15 0.32 3.70
C CYS A 132 -1.37 -0.50 4.97
N ASP A 133 -2.44 -0.25 5.71
CA ASP A 133 -2.75 -0.92 6.97
C ASP A 133 -3.70 -2.10 6.75
N VAL A 134 -4.20 -2.31 5.52
CA VAL A 134 -5.01 -3.48 5.18
C VAL A 134 -4.10 -4.69 5.00
N THR A 135 -3.94 -5.48 6.07
CA THR A 135 -3.15 -6.72 6.06
C THR A 135 -4.00 -7.93 5.68
N GLU A 136 -3.35 -9.08 5.48
CA GLU A 136 -4.04 -10.36 5.24
C GLU A 136 -4.91 -10.74 6.44
N GLU A 137 -4.38 -10.59 7.65
CA GLU A 137 -5.09 -10.86 8.90
C GLU A 137 -6.34 -9.99 9.01
N PHE A 138 -6.22 -8.69 8.71
CA PHE A 138 -7.35 -7.75 8.71
C PHE A 138 -8.46 -8.16 7.72
N VAL A 139 -8.08 -8.68 6.54
CA VAL A 139 -9.02 -9.20 5.55
C VAL A 139 -9.68 -10.50 6.03
N ASN A 140 -8.93 -11.39 6.66
CA ASN A 140 -9.44 -12.66 7.18
C ASN A 140 -10.42 -12.46 8.34
N GLU A 141 -10.14 -11.52 9.25
CA GLU A 141 -11.05 -11.13 10.34
C GLU A 141 -12.37 -10.60 9.80
N TRP A 142 -12.31 -9.70 8.82
CA TRP A 142 -13.51 -9.23 8.14
C TRP A 142 -14.29 -10.37 7.49
N TYR A 143 -13.60 -11.26 6.76
CA TYR A 143 -14.25 -12.35 6.05
C TYR A 143 -14.95 -13.32 7.01
N ALA A 144 -14.32 -13.66 8.13
CA ALA A 144 -14.92 -14.49 9.17
C ALA A 144 -16.22 -13.88 9.70
N LYS A 145 -16.21 -12.58 10.02
CA LYS A 145 -17.42 -11.86 10.47
C LYS A 145 -18.49 -11.77 9.38
N ALA A 146 -18.08 -11.48 8.15
CA ALA A 146 -18.99 -11.27 7.03
C ALA A 146 -19.68 -12.57 6.58
N CYS A 147 -19.07 -13.74 6.81
CA CYS A 147 -19.70 -15.05 6.57
C CYS A 147 -21.00 -15.22 7.35
N ASP A 148 -21.09 -14.67 8.56
CA ASP A 148 -22.28 -14.78 9.40
C ASP A 148 -23.33 -13.71 9.08
N GLU A 149 -22.89 -12.51 8.68
CA GLU A 149 -23.76 -11.32 8.54
C GLU A 149 -24.24 -11.05 7.11
N VAL A 150 -23.56 -11.57 6.09
CA VAL A 150 -23.78 -11.22 4.68
C VAL A 150 -24.25 -12.43 3.88
N ARG A 151 -25.29 -12.24 3.07
CA ARG A 151 -25.77 -13.30 2.15
C ARG A 151 -24.62 -13.80 1.26
N PRO A 152 -24.48 -15.12 1.03
CA PRO A 152 -23.33 -15.69 0.32
C PRO A 152 -23.02 -15.06 -1.04
N SER A 153 -24.05 -14.80 -1.87
CA SER A 153 -23.86 -14.17 -3.18
C SER A 153 -23.38 -12.71 -3.10
N ALA A 154 -23.83 -11.97 -2.09
CA ALA A 154 -23.37 -10.61 -1.85
C ALA A 154 -21.94 -10.58 -1.28
N LEU A 155 -21.61 -11.54 -0.41
CA LEU A 155 -20.26 -11.73 0.12
C LEU A 155 -19.28 -12.07 -1.00
N GLU A 156 -19.64 -12.97 -1.92
CA GLU A 156 -18.81 -13.33 -3.06
C GLU A 156 -18.48 -12.11 -3.94
N HIS A 157 -19.50 -11.28 -4.24
CA HIS A 157 -19.29 -10.03 -4.97
C HIS A 157 -18.38 -9.04 -4.22
N ALA A 158 -18.51 -8.94 -2.89
CA ALA A 158 -17.66 -8.10 -2.05
C ALA A 158 -16.20 -8.58 -2.04
N VAL A 159 -15.96 -9.89 -1.83
CA VAL A 159 -14.62 -10.50 -1.86
C VAL A 159 -13.97 -10.31 -3.24
N TRP A 160 -14.73 -10.52 -4.32
CA TRP A 160 -14.21 -10.35 -5.67
C TRP A 160 -13.83 -8.90 -5.96
N LEU A 161 -14.65 -7.94 -5.54
CA LEU A 161 -14.33 -6.53 -5.65
C LEU A 161 -13.08 -6.17 -4.82
N LEU A 162 -13.02 -6.63 -3.56
CA LEU A 162 -11.88 -6.39 -2.66
C LEU A 162 -10.57 -6.88 -3.30
N LYS A 163 -10.57 -8.11 -3.85
CA LYS A 163 -9.41 -8.69 -4.53
C LYS A 163 -8.94 -7.86 -5.71
N ARG A 164 -9.87 -7.28 -6.48
CA ARG A 164 -9.57 -6.41 -7.62
C ARG A 164 -9.04 -5.05 -7.19
N VAL A 165 -9.64 -4.43 -6.18
CA VAL A 165 -9.18 -3.14 -5.62
C VAL A 165 -7.75 -3.30 -5.09
N MET A 166 -7.49 -4.35 -4.31
CA MET A 166 -6.16 -4.60 -3.75
C MET A 166 -5.13 -4.95 -4.81
N ARG A 167 -5.51 -5.70 -5.86
CA ARG A 167 -4.63 -5.93 -7.00
C ARG A 167 -4.28 -4.63 -7.73
N ALA A 168 -5.26 -3.77 -7.99
CA ALA A 168 -5.01 -2.48 -8.65
C ALA A 168 -4.08 -1.59 -7.81
N ALA A 169 -4.14 -1.69 -6.49
CA ALA A 169 -3.24 -0.99 -5.57
C ALA A 169 -1.79 -1.51 -5.61
N THR A 170 -1.57 -2.76 -6.05
CA THR A 170 -0.23 -3.33 -6.29
C THR A 170 0.35 -3.03 -7.68
N GLU A 171 -0.47 -2.48 -8.58
CA GLU A 171 -0.06 -2.11 -9.94
C GLU A 171 0.31 -0.61 -9.99
N ARG A 172 0.98 -0.17 -11.07
CA ARG A 172 1.26 1.26 -11.26
C ARG A 172 -0.06 2.01 -11.36
N GLN A 173 -0.16 3.13 -10.65
CA GLN A 173 -1.38 3.94 -10.67
C GLN A 173 -1.48 4.69 -12.02
N PRO A 174 -2.70 5.05 -12.46
CA PRO A 174 -2.94 5.70 -13.76
C PRO A 174 -2.08 6.95 -13.99
N ASP A 175 -1.73 7.64 -12.91
CA ASP A 175 -0.99 8.91 -12.91
C ASP A 175 0.54 8.68 -13.07
N GLY A 176 0.96 7.44 -13.29
CA GLY A 176 2.37 7.04 -13.32
C GLY A 176 3.00 6.88 -11.94
N GLU A 177 2.21 7.07 -10.88
CA GLU A 177 2.64 6.87 -9.50
C GLU A 177 2.95 5.39 -9.23
N PRO A 178 3.90 5.12 -8.31
CA PRO A 178 4.22 3.76 -7.93
C PRO A 178 3.03 3.06 -7.26
N PRO A 179 3.03 1.73 -7.22
CA PRO A 179 2.05 0.96 -6.45
C PRO A 179 1.88 1.48 -5.02
N LEU A 180 0.64 1.47 -4.54
CA LEU A 180 0.30 1.81 -3.16
C LEU A 180 0.71 0.66 -2.21
N LEU A 181 0.65 -0.58 -2.70
CA LEU A 181 0.96 -1.80 -1.95
C LEU A 181 2.09 -2.59 -2.63
N SER A 182 2.91 -3.26 -1.82
CA SER A 182 3.96 -4.17 -2.30
C SER A 182 3.42 -5.54 -2.71
N SER A 183 2.32 -5.98 -2.09
CA SER A 183 1.68 -7.28 -2.30
C SER A 183 0.17 -7.17 -2.05
N ASN A 184 -0.60 -8.09 -2.61
CA ASN A 184 -2.05 -8.11 -2.44
C ASN A 184 -2.41 -8.84 -1.14
N PRO A 185 -2.98 -8.17 -0.12
CA PRO A 185 -3.37 -8.79 1.14
C PRO A 185 -4.59 -9.72 1.03
N CYS A 186 -5.37 -9.63 -0.06
CA CYS A 186 -6.57 -10.45 -0.25
C CYS A 186 -6.22 -11.78 -0.94
N ASN A 187 -5.75 -12.75 -0.17
CA ASN A 187 -5.43 -14.10 -0.64
C ASN A 187 -6.64 -15.06 -0.67
N LEU A 188 -7.81 -14.60 -0.20
CA LEU A 188 -9.04 -15.38 -0.15
C LEU A 188 -9.28 -16.15 -1.45
N VAL A 189 -9.39 -17.47 -1.30
CA VAL A 189 -9.73 -18.39 -2.38
C VAL A 189 -11.24 -18.34 -2.53
N THR A 190 -11.73 -17.58 -3.52
CA THR A 190 -13.10 -17.75 -4.01
C THR A 190 -13.17 -19.11 -4.72
N SER A 191 -13.33 -20.19 -3.95
CA SER A 191 -13.94 -21.40 -4.47
C SER A 191 -15.37 -21.05 -4.87
N VAL A 192 -15.81 -21.56 -6.01
CA VAL A 192 -17.09 -21.24 -6.67
C VAL A 192 -17.07 -19.95 -7.49
N PHE A 193 -16.36 -19.96 -8.63
CA PHE A 193 -16.92 -19.64 -9.97
C PHE A 193 -15.83 -19.81 -11.03
N ARG A 194 -15.45 -21.07 -11.27
CA ARG A 194 -14.79 -21.50 -12.52
C ARG A 194 -15.75 -21.42 -13.74
N GLN A 195 -16.88 -20.71 -13.64
CA GLN A 195 -18.01 -20.83 -14.58
C GLN A 195 -18.66 -19.50 -15.03
N ILE A 196 -18.11 -18.31 -14.75
CA ILE A 196 -18.63 -17.04 -15.33
C ILE A 196 -17.82 -16.55 -16.55
N ASN A 197 -16.69 -17.18 -16.87
CA ASN A 197 -15.98 -16.96 -18.15
C ASN A 197 -16.37 -17.94 -19.28
N LEU A 198 -17.43 -18.74 -19.11
CA LEU A 198 -17.89 -19.71 -20.13
C LEU A 198 -19.34 -19.51 -20.61
N ARG A 199 -19.96 -18.35 -20.34
CA ARG A 199 -21.30 -18.03 -20.88
C ARG A 199 -21.40 -16.66 -21.57
N VAL A 200 -20.32 -16.22 -22.20
CA VAL A 200 -20.37 -15.16 -23.23
C VAL A 200 -19.69 -15.64 -24.53
N VAL A 201 -19.74 -16.96 -24.77
CA VAL A 201 -19.44 -17.57 -26.07
C VAL A 201 -20.53 -18.60 -26.33
N THR A 202 -21.75 -18.10 -26.55
CA THR A 202 -22.83 -18.74 -27.33
C THR A 202 -24.04 -17.81 -27.31
N SER A 203 -24.05 -16.85 -28.22
CA SER A 203 -25.23 -16.36 -28.95
C SER A 203 -24.71 -15.55 -30.13
#